data_AF-A0A1I3NE84-F1
#
_entry.id   AF-A0A1I3NE84-F1
#
_cell.length_a   1.000
_cell.length_b   1.000
_cell.length_c   1.000
_cell.angle_alpha   90.00
_cell.angle_beta   90.00
_cell.angle_gamma   90.00
#
_symmetry.space_group_name_H-M   'P 1'
#
loop_
_entity.id
_entity.type
_entity.pdbx_description
1 polymer ?
#
loop_
_entity_poly.entity_id
_entity_poly.type
_entity_poly.pdbx_seq_one_letter_code
_entity_poly.pdbx_strand_id
1 'polypeptide(L)'
;MEEPKLLSQSWDEGKVTLPPDFLQNGWNLFLPKGTISILLSVMTYILQGYTKEEILEWMKMEEKELSLSPFDFTLPFVCKSEEEKQAYLNIARQERKICKILERSGYAYPKTIDEWIELLIQLKIVQEVKMDEAIYLDVVLEPFPHPEDMLKLTPDERKKLEKYRLNQHMQQLSEL
;
A
#
# COMPACT_ATOMS: atom_id res chain seq x y z
N MET A 1 6.28 -33.75 -6.98
CA MET A 1 5.47 -32.71 -6.33
C MET A 1 6.14 -31.40 -6.68
N GLU A 2 5.46 -30.52 -7.42
CA GLU A 2 6.00 -29.19 -7.70
C GLU A 2 5.88 -28.36 -6.43
N GLU A 3 6.98 -27.74 -6.01
CA GLU A 3 6.97 -26.75 -4.94
C GLU A 3 6.10 -25.56 -5.38
N PRO A 4 5.19 -25.06 -4.54
CA PRO A 4 4.45 -23.85 -4.84
C PRO A 4 5.44 -22.69 -5.02
N LYS A 5 5.53 -22.20 -6.26
CA LYS A 5 6.40 -21.08 -6.60
C LYS A 5 5.72 -19.79 -6.18
N LEU A 6 6.33 -19.05 -5.24
CA LEU A 6 5.90 -17.68 -4.93
C LEU A 6 6.06 -16.80 -6.19
N LEU A 7 5.05 -15.99 -6.51
CA LEU A 7 5.03 -15.13 -7.70
C LEU A 7 6.17 -14.11 -7.66
N SER A 8 6.54 -13.64 -6.47
CA SER A 8 7.66 -12.73 -6.23
C SER A 8 9.05 -13.35 -6.42
N GLN A 9 9.20 -14.68 -6.44
CA GLN A 9 10.50 -15.33 -6.68
C GLN A 9 11.01 -15.20 -8.12
N SER A 10 10.23 -14.60 -9.02
CA SER A 10 10.68 -14.28 -10.39
C SER A 10 11.32 -12.88 -10.51
N TRP A 11 11.57 -12.17 -9.40
CA TRP A 11 12.25 -10.88 -9.45
C TRP A 11 13.76 -11.09 -9.63
N ASP A 12 14.37 -10.32 -10.53
CA ASP A 12 15.83 -10.33 -10.71
C ASP A 12 16.51 -10.08 -9.36
N GLU A 13 17.33 -11.05 -8.94
CA GLU A 13 18.04 -11.09 -7.66
C GLU A 13 18.85 -9.79 -7.47
N GLY A 14 18.28 -8.83 -6.74
CA GLY A 14 18.99 -7.60 -6.38
C GLY A 14 18.15 -6.32 -6.31
N LYS A 15 16.88 -6.32 -6.75
CA LYS A 15 16.03 -5.11 -6.63
C LYS A 15 14.59 -5.44 -6.24
N VAL A 16 14.19 -5.01 -5.04
CA VAL A 16 12.78 -4.88 -4.66
C VAL A 16 12.20 -3.71 -5.45
N THR A 17 11.32 -3.99 -6.42
CA THR A 17 10.64 -2.95 -7.19
C THR A 17 9.14 -3.09 -7.04
N LEU A 18 8.50 -1.98 -6.69
CA LEU A 18 7.04 -1.92 -6.60
C LEU A 18 6.45 -2.33 -7.97
N PRO A 19 5.43 -3.21 -8.01
CA PRO A 19 4.77 -3.55 -9.26
C PRO A 19 4.36 -2.28 -10.00
N PRO A 20 4.75 -2.08 -11.28
CA PRO A 20 4.47 -0.86 -12.01
C PRO A 20 2.97 -0.50 -11.98
N ASP A 21 2.14 -1.54 -12.05
CA ASP A 21 0.69 -1.47 -12.03
C ASP A 21 0.13 -0.84 -10.75
N PHE A 22 0.83 -0.88 -9.61
CA PHE A 22 0.38 -0.19 -8.41
C PHE A 22 0.25 1.32 -8.66
N LEU A 23 1.29 1.92 -9.25
CA LEU A 23 1.28 3.34 -9.60
C LEU A 23 0.44 3.58 -10.84
N GLN A 24 0.59 2.78 -11.90
CA GLN A 24 -0.18 2.99 -13.14
C GLN A 24 -1.69 2.90 -12.89
N ASN A 25 -2.15 1.99 -12.04
CA ASN A 25 -3.56 1.87 -11.69
C ASN A 25 -4.05 2.95 -10.72
N GLY A 26 -3.15 3.75 -10.13
CA GLY A 26 -3.46 4.91 -9.29
C GLY A 26 -3.75 4.61 -7.81
N TRP A 27 -3.26 3.49 -7.27
CA TRP A 27 -3.50 3.09 -5.89
C TRP A 27 -2.98 4.09 -4.86
N ASN A 28 -1.87 4.77 -5.17
CA ASN A 28 -1.29 5.83 -4.35
C ASN A 28 -2.24 7.01 -4.08
N LEU A 29 -3.31 7.18 -4.86
CA LEU A 29 -4.31 8.23 -4.64
C LEU A 29 -5.32 7.90 -3.54
N PHE A 30 -5.48 6.61 -3.22
CA PHE A 30 -6.59 6.08 -2.44
C PHE A 30 -6.17 5.28 -1.21
N LEU A 31 -4.88 5.07 -1.02
CA LEU A 31 -4.34 4.36 0.14
C LEU A 31 -3.65 5.33 1.11
N PRO A 32 -3.58 5.00 2.41
CA PRO A 32 -2.97 5.87 3.40
C PRO A 32 -1.52 6.23 3.06
N LYS A 33 -1.10 7.44 3.41
CA LYS A 33 0.32 7.85 3.32
C LYS A 33 1.17 6.87 4.13
N GLY A 34 2.21 6.33 3.49
CA GLY A 34 3.06 5.28 4.07
C GLY A 34 2.83 3.91 3.46
N THR A 35 1.74 3.71 2.70
CA THR A 35 1.44 2.41 2.08
C THR A 35 2.55 1.92 1.16
N ILE A 36 3.23 2.81 0.43
CA ILE A 36 4.39 2.42 -0.40
C ILE A 36 5.52 1.88 0.48
N SER A 37 5.82 2.52 1.61
CA SER A 37 6.85 2.04 2.55
C SER A 37 6.47 0.68 3.13
N ILE A 38 5.21 0.53 3.59
CA ILE A 38 4.66 -0.74 4.08
C ILE A 38 4.84 -1.84 3.03
N LEU A 39 4.44 -1.56 1.78
CA LEU A 39 4.50 -2.53 0.70
C LEU A 39 5.95 -2.92 0.36
N LEU A 40 6.88 -1.96 0.31
CA LEU A 40 8.30 -2.24 0.11
C LEU A 40 8.90 -3.08 1.24
N SER A 41 8.54 -2.81 2.50
CA SER A 41 8.95 -3.63 3.64
C SER A 41 8.40 -5.05 3.52
N VAL A 42 7.10 -5.21 3.28
CA VAL A 42 6.46 -6.52 3.06
C VAL A 42 7.19 -7.29 1.94
N MET A 43 7.40 -6.66 0.79
CA MET A 43 8.10 -7.26 -0.35
C MET A 43 9.53 -7.70 -0.01
N THR A 44 10.26 -6.88 0.76
CA THR A 44 11.62 -7.21 1.20
C THR A 44 11.64 -8.49 2.04
N TYR A 45 10.66 -8.65 2.94
CA TYR A 45 10.59 -9.83 3.79
C TYR A 45 10.04 -11.07 3.07
N ILE A 46 9.14 -10.89 2.08
CA ILE A 46 8.70 -11.97 1.19
C ILE A 46 9.91 -12.57 0.46
N LEU A 47 10.81 -11.74 -0.09
CA LEU A 47 12.02 -12.22 -0.77
C LEU A 47 12.99 -12.94 0.17
N GLN A 48 12.96 -12.62 1.46
CA GLN A 48 13.75 -13.33 2.48
C GLN A 48 13.12 -14.67 2.90
N GLY A 49 11.92 -14.99 2.40
CA GLY A 49 11.23 -16.25 2.69
C GLY A 49 10.56 -16.29 4.06
N TYR A 50 10.29 -15.14 4.68
CA TYR A 50 9.60 -15.08 5.96
C TYR A 50 8.10 -15.40 5.82
N THR A 51 7.56 -16.04 6.85
CA THR A 51 6.13 -16.27 7.03
C THR A 51 5.39 -14.97 7.36
N LYS A 52 4.05 -14.95 7.21
CA LYS A 52 3.21 -13.81 7.58
C LYS A 52 3.43 -13.37 9.03
N GLU A 53 3.59 -14.33 9.95
CA GLU A 53 3.79 -14.05 11.37
C GLU A 53 5.14 -13.36 11.63
N GLU A 54 6.22 -13.89 11.05
CA GLU A 54 7.56 -13.29 11.13
C GLU A 54 7.59 -11.89 10.49
N ILE A 55 6.96 -11.72 9.33
CA ILE A 55 6.84 -10.39 8.67
C ILE A 55 6.19 -9.38 9.61
N LEU A 56 5.09 -9.75 10.25
CA LEU A 56 4.38 -8.88 11.19
C LEU A 56 5.25 -8.54 12.41
N GLU A 57 5.99 -9.50 12.94
CA GLU A 57 6.90 -9.29 14.07
C GLU A 57 8.02 -8.30 13.71
N TRP A 58 8.72 -8.54 12.60
CA TRP A 58 9.81 -7.67 12.14
C TRP A 58 9.32 -6.25 11.86
N MET A 59 8.21 -6.10 11.14
CA MET A 59 7.67 -4.78 10.84
C MET A 59 7.26 -4.01 12.10
N LYS A 60 6.74 -4.68 13.14
CA LYS A 60 6.42 -4.06 14.43
C LYS A 60 7.68 -3.60 15.16
N MET A 61 8.77 -4.36 15.09
CA MET A 61 10.05 -3.97 15.68
C MET A 61 10.63 -2.73 14.98
N GLU A 62 10.49 -2.65 13.66
CA GLU A 62 11.03 -1.58 12.84
C GLU A 62 10.09 -0.39 12.64
N GLU A 63 8.86 -0.42 13.21
CA GLU A 63 7.79 0.54 12.91
C GLU A 63 8.24 2.00 13.08
N LYS A 64 8.95 2.29 14.19
CA LYS A 64 9.45 3.62 14.50
C LYS A 64 10.65 4.01 13.64
N GLU A 65 11.53 3.07 13.35
CA GLU A 65 12.78 3.32 12.62
C GLU A 65 12.50 3.60 11.15
N LEU A 66 11.55 2.86 10.56
CA LEU A 66 11.15 2.99 9.16
C LEU A 66 9.97 3.95 8.94
N SER A 67 9.50 4.63 10.00
CA SER A 67 8.34 5.53 9.93
C SER A 67 7.10 4.86 9.32
N LEU A 68 6.84 3.61 9.70
CA LEU A 68 5.72 2.80 9.20
C LEU A 68 4.42 3.03 9.99
N SER A 69 4.43 3.96 10.95
CA SER A 69 3.26 4.27 11.74
C SER A 69 2.15 4.92 10.89
N PRO A 70 0.89 4.46 11.03
CA PRO A 70 -0.26 5.09 10.39
C PRO A 70 -0.41 6.56 10.77
N PHE A 71 -1.11 7.31 9.93
CA PHE A 71 -1.36 8.72 10.24
C PHE A 71 -2.27 8.85 11.46
N ASP A 72 -1.79 9.58 12.45
CA ASP A 72 -2.56 9.87 13.66
C ASP A 72 -3.48 11.10 13.45
N PHE A 73 -4.78 10.84 13.53
CA PHE A 73 -5.82 11.88 13.44
C PHE A 73 -6.00 12.67 14.76
N THR A 74 -5.36 12.27 15.86
CA THR A 74 -5.51 12.91 17.15
C THR A 74 -4.75 14.25 17.22
N LEU A 75 -5.38 15.20 17.92
CA LEU A 75 -4.77 16.46 18.35
C LEU A 75 -4.49 16.34 19.86
N PRO A 76 -3.44 16.97 20.40
CA PRO A 76 -2.70 18.08 19.81
C PRO A 76 -1.32 17.66 19.28
N PHE A 77 -1.16 17.68 17.96
CA PHE A 77 0.18 17.75 17.37
C PHE A 77 0.75 19.14 17.65
N VAL A 78 1.77 19.21 18.52
CA VAL A 78 2.46 20.47 18.84
C VAL A 78 3.35 20.83 17.65
N CYS A 79 2.84 21.65 16.75
CA CYS A 79 3.62 22.22 15.65
C CYS A 79 4.58 23.27 16.19
N LYS A 80 5.85 23.23 15.80
CA LYS A 80 6.86 24.21 16.19
C LYS A 80 6.83 25.44 15.27
N SER A 81 6.30 25.31 14.06
CA SER A 81 6.12 26.42 13.11
C SER A 81 4.76 26.40 12.39
N GLU A 82 4.38 27.52 11.78
CA GLU A 82 3.19 27.59 10.94
C GLU A 82 3.35 26.78 9.64
N GLU A 83 4.57 26.62 9.10
CA GLU A 83 4.79 25.74 7.96
C GLU A 83 4.53 24.27 8.31
N GLU A 84 5.03 23.80 9.46
CA GLU A 84 4.78 22.45 9.96
C GLU A 84 3.28 22.19 10.13
N LYS A 85 2.57 23.17 10.69
CA LYS A 85 1.11 23.12 10.84
C LYS A 85 0.40 23.04 9.51
N GLN A 86 0.80 23.85 8.53
CA GLN A 86 0.19 23.83 7.20
C GLN A 86 0.46 22.50 6.48
N ALA A 87 1.67 21.95 6.60
CA ALA A 87 2.01 20.63 6.07
C ALA A 87 1.18 19.52 6.71
N TYR A 88 1.05 19.53 8.06
CA TYR A 88 0.20 18.59 8.79
C TYR A 88 -1.26 18.68 8.34
N LEU A 89 -1.82 19.89 8.26
CA LEU A 89 -3.21 20.09 7.83
C LEU A 89 -3.47 19.61 6.40
N ASN A 90 -2.48 19.75 5.51
CA ASN A 90 -2.56 19.25 4.14
C ASN A 90 -2.60 17.71 4.11
N ILE A 91 -1.71 17.05 4.87
CA ILE A 91 -1.70 15.59 5.01
C ILE A 91 -3.00 15.11 5.65
N ALA A 92 -3.41 15.69 6.78
CA ALA A 92 -4.64 15.34 7.49
C ALA A 92 -5.87 15.45 6.59
N ARG A 93 -5.95 16.48 5.73
CA ARG A 93 -7.04 16.63 4.77
C ARG A 93 -7.06 15.50 3.75
N GLN A 94 -5.90 15.06 3.26
CA GLN A 94 -5.79 13.96 2.32
C GLN A 94 -6.12 12.61 2.99
N GLU A 95 -5.57 12.35 4.17
CA GLU A 95 -5.85 11.13 4.95
C GLU A 95 -7.33 11.00 5.32
N ARG A 96 -7.99 12.12 5.67
CA ARG A 96 -9.46 12.11 5.90
C ARG A 96 -10.25 11.76 4.65
N LYS A 97 -9.78 12.12 3.45
CA LYS A 97 -10.44 11.72 2.19
C LYS A 97 -10.26 10.23 1.95
N ILE A 98 -9.04 9.72 2.11
CA ILE A 98 -8.72 8.29 2.01
C ILE A 98 -9.60 7.49 2.98
N CYS A 99 -9.65 7.90 4.25
CA CYS A 99 -10.48 7.28 5.28
C CYS A 99 -11.95 7.17 4.83
N LYS A 100 -12.55 8.26 4.32
CA LYS A 100 -13.93 8.23 3.80
C LYS A 100 -14.12 7.29 2.61
N ILE A 101 -13.12 7.16 1.74
CA ILE A 101 -13.18 6.25 0.58
C ILE A 101 -13.15 4.81 1.07
N LEU A 102 -12.24 4.48 2.00
CA LEU A 102 -12.13 3.15 2.62
C LEU A 102 -13.44 2.79 3.33
N GLU A 103 -13.94 3.65 4.22
CA GLU A 103 -15.18 3.43 4.97
C GLU A 103 -16.37 3.19 4.05
N ARG A 104 -16.55 4.02 3.01
CA ARG A 104 -17.62 3.84 2.02
C ARG A 104 -17.50 2.53 1.25
N SER A 105 -16.27 2.06 1.04
CA SER A 105 -15.97 0.82 0.35
C SER A 105 -16.11 -0.42 1.25
N GLY A 106 -16.29 -0.23 2.56
CA GLY A 106 -16.45 -1.32 3.53
C GLY A 106 -15.16 -1.70 4.27
N TYR A 107 -14.10 -0.88 4.16
CA TYR A 107 -12.82 -1.10 4.81
C TYR A 107 -12.60 -0.15 5.98
N ALA A 108 -11.82 -0.59 6.96
CA ALA A 108 -11.35 0.29 8.03
C ALA A 108 -10.09 1.04 7.58
N TYR A 109 -9.90 2.26 8.10
CA TYR A 109 -8.62 2.93 8.02
C TYR A 109 -7.64 2.26 9.00
N PRO A 110 -6.44 1.83 8.55
CA PRO A 110 -5.53 1.06 9.39
C PRO A 110 -4.90 1.93 10.48
N LYS A 111 -4.80 1.39 11.69
CA LYS A 111 -4.19 2.01 12.88
C LYS A 111 -3.01 1.21 13.42
N THR A 112 -2.80 0.00 12.90
CA THR A 112 -1.65 -0.85 13.20
C THR A 112 -1.09 -1.43 11.91
N ILE A 113 0.13 -2.00 11.98
CA ILE A 113 0.72 -2.73 10.85
C ILE A 113 -0.16 -3.92 10.45
N ASP A 114 -0.69 -4.67 11.41
CA ASP A 114 -1.58 -5.80 11.16
C ASP A 114 -2.80 -5.38 10.34
N GLU A 115 -3.46 -4.29 10.75
CA GLU A 115 -4.62 -3.75 10.04
C GLU A 115 -4.24 -3.24 8.64
N TRP A 116 -3.01 -2.75 8.44
CA TRP A 116 -2.53 -2.29 7.15
C TRP A 116 -2.26 -3.44 6.18
N ILE A 117 -1.58 -4.49 6.65
CA ILE A 117 -1.35 -5.69 5.85
C ILE A 117 -2.69 -6.36 5.53
N GLU A 118 -3.60 -6.45 6.51
CA GLU A 118 -4.95 -6.96 6.28
C GLU A 118 -5.70 -6.15 5.22
N LEU A 119 -5.62 -4.82 5.25
CA LEU A 119 -6.18 -3.97 4.20
C LEU A 119 -5.58 -4.30 2.82
N LEU A 120 -4.26 -4.47 2.71
CA LEU A 120 -3.62 -4.82 1.44
C LEU A 120 -4.05 -6.20 0.92
N ILE A 121 -4.30 -7.16 1.82
CA ILE A 121 -4.85 -8.48 1.48
C ILE A 121 -6.29 -8.37 0.98
N GLN A 122 -7.12 -7.58 1.68
CA GLN A 122 -8.52 -7.35 1.31
C GLN A 122 -8.67 -6.66 -0.06
N LEU A 123 -7.73 -5.78 -0.40
CA LEU A 123 -7.66 -5.10 -1.69
C LEU A 123 -6.99 -5.93 -2.80
N LYS A 124 -6.57 -7.17 -2.49
CA LYS A 124 -5.88 -8.09 -3.42
C LYS A 124 -4.55 -7.55 -3.97
N ILE A 125 -3.91 -6.65 -3.25
CA ILE A 125 -2.56 -6.17 -3.56
C ILE A 125 -1.52 -7.16 -3.04
N VAL A 126 -1.77 -7.67 -1.83
CA VAL A 126 -1.04 -8.78 -1.21
C VAL A 126 -1.99 -9.98 -1.14
N GLN A 127 -1.45 -11.20 -1.14
CA GLN A 127 -2.22 -12.42 -0.96
C GLN A 127 -1.54 -13.34 0.05
N GLU A 128 -2.36 -14.16 0.71
CA GLU A 128 -1.86 -15.23 1.58
C GLU A 128 -1.65 -16.51 0.76
N VAL A 129 -0.49 -17.13 0.93
CA VAL A 129 -0.12 -18.40 0.30
C VAL A 129 0.13 -19.41 1.41
N LYS A 130 -0.68 -20.46 1.47
CA LYS A 130 -0.48 -21.54 2.45
C LYS A 130 0.49 -22.58 1.88
N MET A 131 1.60 -22.79 2.58
CA MET A 131 2.58 -23.83 2.26
C MET A 131 2.83 -24.65 3.52
N ASP A 132 2.66 -25.96 3.42
CA ASP A 132 2.69 -26.88 4.56
C ASP A 132 1.77 -26.42 5.71
N GLU A 133 2.34 -26.16 6.89
CA GLU A 133 1.64 -25.71 8.10
C GLU A 133 1.73 -24.19 8.32
N ALA A 134 2.37 -23.44 7.43
CA ALA A 134 2.61 -22.00 7.56
C ALA A 134 1.85 -21.17 6.50
N ILE A 135 1.64 -19.90 6.82
CA ILE A 135 1.06 -18.89 5.91
C ILE A 135 2.15 -17.92 5.52
N TYR A 136 2.37 -17.78 4.22
CA TYR A 136 3.27 -16.81 3.61
C TYR A 136 2.47 -15.65 3.01
N LEU A 137 3.14 -14.52 2.81
CA LEU A 137 2.59 -13.42 2.01
C LEU A 137 3.23 -13.45 0.63
N ASP A 138 2.50 -12.97 -0.36
CA ASP A 138 3.01 -12.73 -1.70
C ASP A 138 2.35 -11.49 -2.29
N VAL A 139 2.99 -10.85 -3.26
CA VAL A 139 2.42 -9.69 -3.97
C VAL A 139 1.78 -10.16 -5.26
N VAL A 140 0.55 -9.72 -5.52
CA VAL A 140 -0.13 -10.02 -6.78
C VAL A 140 0.59 -9.25 -7.89
N LEU A 141 1.00 -9.95 -8.95
CA LEU A 141 1.69 -9.34 -10.09
C LEU A 141 0.77 -9.22 -11.30
N GLU A 142 0.04 -10.29 -11.65
CA GLU A 142 -0.87 -10.28 -12.80
C GLU A 142 -2.05 -11.26 -12.59
N PRO A 143 -3.30 -10.82 -12.82
CA PRO A 143 -3.71 -9.43 -13.04
C PRO A 143 -3.58 -8.60 -11.75
N PHE A 144 -2.93 -7.44 -11.82
CA PHE A 144 -2.86 -6.52 -10.70
C PHE A 144 -4.22 -5.83 -10.49
N PRO A 145 -4.75 -5.72 -9.26
CA PRO A 145 -6.09 -5.19 -9.04
C PRO A 145 -6.19 -3.70 -9.44
N HIS A 146 -7.35 -3.29 -9.96
CA HIS A 146 -7.65 -1.88 -10.17
C HIS A 146 -8.42 -1.30 -8.96
N PRO A 147 -8.17 -0.03 -8.57
CA PRO A 147 -8.94 0.63 -7.51
C PRO A 147 -10.45 0.61 -7.73
N GLU A 148 -10.90 0.62 -8.99
CA GLU A 148 -12.33 0.68 -9.33
C GLU A 148 -13.09 -0.63 -9.07
N ASP A 149 -12.36 -1.75 -9.01
CA ASP A 149 -12.92 -3.07 -8.73
C ASP A 149 -13.05 -3.29 -7.22
N MET A 150 -12.20 -2.61 -6.43
CA MET A 150 -12.10 -2.79 -4.99
C MET A 150 -12.76 -1.65 -4.20
N LEU A 151 -12.77 -0.42 -4.74
CA LEU A 151 -13.24 0.77 -4.05
C LEU A 151 -14.51 1.34 -4.66
N LYS A 152 -15.43 1.79 -3.81
CA LYS A 152 -16.62 2.55 -4.22
C LYS A 152 -16.26 4.00 -4.46
N LEU A 153 -15.77 4.32 -5.66
CA LEU A 153 -15.38 5.68 -6.06
C LEU A 153 -16.59 6.53 -6.52
N THR A 154 -16.62 7.79 -6.10
CA THR A 154 -17.55 8.81 -6.61
C THR A 154 -17.17 9.22 -8.04
N PRO A 155 -18.08 9.88 -8.79
CA PRO A 155 -17.78 10.36 -10.14
C PRO A 155 -16.55 11.29 -10.21
N ASP A 156 -16.35 12.16 -9.22
CA ASP A 156 -15.20 13.07 -9.19
C ASP A 156 -13.88 12.34 -8.90
N GLU A 157 -13.91 11.33 -8.03
CA GLU A 157 -12.74 10.48 -7.75
C GLU A 157 -12.36 9.63 -8.97
N ARG A 158 -13.34 9.11 -9.72
CA ARG A 158 -13.10 8.41 -10.99
C ARG A 158 -12.48 9.32 -12.04
N LYS A 159 -13.03 10.53 -12.25
CA LYS A 159 -12.44 11.53 -13.16
C LYS A 159 -11.01 11.88 -12.75
N LYS A 160 -10.73 12.00 -11.45
CA LYS A 160 -9.37 12.24 -10.95
C LYS A 160 -8.43 11.08 -11.30
N LEU A 161 -8.90 9.83 -11.16
CA LEU A 161 -8.16 8.63 -11.52
C LEU A 161 -7.85 8.55 -13.01
N GLU A 162 -8.84 8.79 -13.86
CA GLU A 162 -8.68 8.84 -15.31
C GLU A 162 -7.63 9.89 -15.73
N LYS A 163 -7.74 11.11 -15.16
CA LYS A 163 -6.75 12.16 -15.41
C LYS A 163 -5.34 11.76 -14.95
N TYR A 164 -5.23 11.09 -13.81
CA TYR A 164 -3.95 10.61 -13.31
C TYR A 164 -3.33 9.57 -14.24
N ARG A 165 -4.10 8.57 -14.68
CA ARG A 165 -3.66 7.54 -15.61
C ARG A 165 -3.24 8.13 -16.96
N LEU A 166 -4.00 9.08 -17.49
CA LEU A 166 -3.65 9.79 -18.72
C LEU A 166 -2.31 10.53 -18.59
N ASN A 167 -2.09 11.21 -17.46
CA ASN A 167 -0.82 11.90 -17.21
C ASN A 167 0.37 10.93 -17.10
N GLN A 168 0.20 9.79 -16.42
CA GLN A 168 1.23 8.75 -16.34
C GLN A 168 1.58 8.20 -17.73
N HIS A 169 0.57 7.93 -18.56
CA HIS A 169 0.79 7.46 -19.93
C HIS A 169 1.52 8.50 -20.79
N MET A 170 1.14 9.78 -20.69
CA MET A 170 1.83 10.87 -21.40
C MET A 170 3.29 11.02 -20.97
N GLN A 171 3.60 10.84 -19.68
CA GLN A 171 4.98 10.87 -19.18
C GLN A 171 5.82 9.73 -19.75
N GLN A 172 5.29 8.52 -19.76
CA GLN A 172 5.96 7.36 -20.36
C GLN A 172 6.26 7.57 -21.85
N LEU A 173 5.33 8.16 -22.60
CA LEU A 173 5.54 8.48 -24.02
C LEU A 173 6.58 9.58 -24.25
N SER A 174 6.79 10.48 -23.28
CA SER A 174 7.79 11.55 -23.38
C SER A 174 9.22 11.12 -23.03
N GLU A 175 9.36 9.94 -22.41
CA GLU A 175 10.65 9.35 -22.01
C GLU A 175 11.17 8.31 -23.03
N LEU A 176 10.41 8.06 -24.11
CA LEU A 176 10.75 7.23 -25.27
C LEU A 176 11.25 8.08 -26.44
#